data_AF-A0A0U0U7M8-F1
#
_entry.id   AF-A0A0U0U7M8-F1
#
_cell.length_a   1.000
_cell.length_b   1.000
_cell.length_c   1.000
_cell.angle_alpha   90.00
_cell.angle_beta   90.00
_cell.angle_gamma   90.00
#
_symmetry.space_group_name_H-M   'P 1'
#
loop_
_entity.id
_entity.type
_entity.pdbx_description
1 polymer ?
#
loop_
_entity_poly.entity_id
_entity_poly.type
_entity_poly.pdbx_seq_one_letter_code
_entity_poly.pdbx_strand_id
1 'polypeptide(L)'
;MSVSGDADRAYLVSEDRVTVLCTRTHDVIGTIRTGQPSCVVESPDGKYLYIADYSGTITRTAVASTIVSGTEQLALQRRGSMQWFSPELQQYAPALA
;
A
#
# COMPACT_ATOMS: atom_id res chain seq x y z
N MET A 1 -5.91 7.47 6.47
CA MET A 1 -6.06 6.64 5.26
C MET A 1 -6.94 7.39 4.26
N SER A 2 -6.65 7.29 2.98
CA SER A 2 -7.44 7.88 1.89
C SER A 2 -7.58 6.88 0.74
N VAL A 3 -8.60 7.00 -0.09
CA VAL A 3 -8.87 6.13 -1.23
C VAL A 3 -9.00 6.98 -2.48
N SER A 4 -8.49 6.49 -3.61
CA SER A 4 -8.61 7.15 -4.91
C SER A 4 -10.06 7.35 -5.32
N GLY A 5 -10.32 8.35 -6.15
CA GLY A 5 -11.65 8.57 -6.72
C GLY A 5 -12.16 7.41 -7.58
N ASP A 6 -11.26 6.63 -8.20
CA ASP A 6 -11.58 5.44 -8.98
C ASP A 6 -11.68 4.15 -8.15
N ALA A 7 -11.38 4.25 -6.85
CA ALA A 7 -11.30 3.14 -5.91
C ALA A 7 -10.35 2.00 -6.30
N ASP A 8 -9.39 2.19 -7.23
CA ASP A 8 -8.34 1.20 -7.56
C ASP A 8 -7.14 1.28 -6.60
N ARG A 9 -6.96 2.44 -5.95
CA ARG A 9 -5.83 2.71 -5.06
C ARG A 9 -6.28 3.14 -3.66
N ALA A 10 -5.57 2.64 -2.66
CA ALA A 10 -5.65 3.13 -1.29
C ALA A 10 -4.30 3.69 -0.84
N TYR A 11 -4.36 4.79 -0.09
CA TYR A 11 -3.20 5.49 0.46
C TYR A 11 -3.19 5.37 1.97
N LEU A 12 -2.17 4.69 2.49
CA LEU A 12 -1.94 4.53 3.92
C LEU A 12 -0.84 5.48 4.35
N VAL A 13 -1.16 6.36 5.28
CA VAL A 13 -0.24 7.33 5.85
C VAL A 13 0.40 6.70 7.08
N SER A 14 1.73 6.74 7.15
CA SER A 14 2.55 6.27 8.26
C SER A 14 3.53 7.37 8.65
N GLU A 15 4.23 7.20 9.77
CA GLU A 15 5.09 8.24 10.36
C GLU A 15 6.16 8.79 9.39
N ASP A 16 6.72 7.96 8.51
CA ASP A 16 7.82 8.33 7.60
C ASP A 16 7.48 8.14 6.11
N ARG A 17 6.26 7.71 5.78
CA ARG A 17 5.92 7.31 4.42
C ARG A 17 4.43 7.29 4.15
N VAL A 18 4.11 7.25 2.86
CA VAL A 18 2.78 6.94 2.35
C VAL A 18 2.89 5.67 1.50
N THR A 19 2.14 4.64 1.88
CA THR A 19 2.06 3.37 1.14
C THR A 19 0.87 3.41 0.20
N VAL A 20 1.10 3.00 -1.05
CA VAL A 20 0.06 2.91 -2.08
C VAL A 20 -0.29 1.43 -2.29
N LEU A 21 -1.56 1.10 -2.10
CA LEU A 21 -2.09 -0.25 -2.23
C LEU A 21 -3.02 -0.32 -3.44
N CYS A 22 -3.01 -1.42 -4.18
CA CYS A 22 -4.11 -1.76 -5.08
C CYS A 22 -5.26 -2.33 -4.25
N THR A 23 -6.44 -1.74 -4.33
CA THR A 23 -7.63 -2.19 -3.59
C THR A 23 -8.20 -3.51 -4.14
N ARG A 24 -7.90 -3.84 -5.40
CA ARG A 24 -8.39 -5.07 -6.04
C ARG A 24 -7.60 -6.30 -5.62
N THR A 25 -6.27 -6.18 -5.56
CA THR A 25 -5.37 -7.31 -5.22
C THR A 25 -4.86 -7.25 -3.79
N HIS A 26 -5.05 -6.12 -3.11
CA HIS A 26 -4.47 -5.81 -1.79
C HIS A 26 -2.93 -5.82 -1.78
N ASP A 27 -2.29 -5.66 -2.95
CA ASP A 27 -0.84 -5.57 -3.04
C ASP A 27 -0.33 -4.14 -2.87
N VAL A 28 0.85 -4.01 -2.28
CA VAL A 28 1.57 -2.72 -2.25
C VAL A 28 2.15 -2.46 -3.64
N ILE A 29 1.62 -1.45 -4.31
CA ILE A 29 2.05 -1.04 -5.66
C ILE A 29 3.04 0.13 -5.63
N GLY A 30 3.25 0.75 -4.46
CA GLY A 30 4.20 1.85 -4.32
C GLY A 30 4.44 2.30 -2.88
N THR A 31 5.52 3.04 -2.68
CA THR A 31 5.84 3.69 -1.40
C THR A 31 6.48 5.04 -1.67
N ILE A 32 5.96 6.08 -1.04
CA ILE A 32 6.45 7.46 -1.11
C ILE A 32 7.05 7.80 0.24
N ARG A 33 8.36 8.04 0.29
CA ARG A 33 9.05 8.47 1.51
C ARG A 33 8.86 9.98 1.70
N THR A 34 8.46 10.38 2.90
CA THR A 34 8.20 11.78 3.24
C THR A 34 8.37 11.99 4.74
N GLY A 35 8.70 13.21 5.18
CA GLY A 35 8.82 13.50 6.60
C GLY A 35 7.46 13.73 7.24
N GLN A 36 7.07 12.92 8.21
CA GLN A 36 5.92 13.17 9.11
C GLN A 36 4.62 13.58 8.38
N PRO A 37 4.13 12.77 7.43
CA PRO A 37 2.90 13.10 6.72
C PRO A 37 1.70 13.03 7.68
N SER A 38 0.81 14.00 7.58
CA SER A 38 -0.41 14.11 8.39
C SER A 38 -1.64 13.69 7.60
N CYS A 39 -1.76 14.15 6.35
CA CYS A 39 -2.88 13.80 5.47
C CYS A 39 -2.45 13.72 4.00
N VAL A 40 -3.23 12.98 3.22
CA VAL A 40 -3.00 12.77 1.78
C VAL A 40 -4.31 12.85 1.02
N VAL A 41 -4.26 13.47 -0.16
CA VAL A 41 -5.40 13.56 -1.08
C VAL A 41 -4.91 13.41 -2.52
N GLU A 42 -5.60 12.58 -3.28
CA GLU A 42 -5.34 12.43 -4.71
C GLU A 42 -6.15 13.46 -5.50
N SER A 43 -5.57 13.96 -6.58
CA SER A 43 -6.27 14.84 -7.50
C SER A 43 -7.43 14.10 -8.19
N PRO A 44 -8.54 14.80 -8.51
CA PRO A 44 -9.67 14.18 -9.21
C PRO A 44 -9.30 13.55 -10.57
N ASP A 45 -8.21 14.00 -11.19
CA ASP A 45 -7.69 13.47 -12.44
C ASP A 45 -6.74 12.26 -12.26
N GLY A 46 -6.47 11.83 -11.02
CA GLY A 46 -5.61 10.69 -10.68
C GLY A 46 -4.13 10.87 -11.02
N LYS A 47 -3.69 12.10 -11.36
CA LYS A 47 -2.31 12.36 -11.80
C LYS A 47 -1.38 12.76 -10.68
N TYR A 48 -1.91 13.32 -9.60
CA TYR A 48 -1.13 13.91 -8.53
C TYR A 48 -1.64 13.48 -7.17
N LEU A 49 -0.70 13.22 -6.26
CA LEU A 49 -0.97 13.03 -4.85
C LEU A 49 -0.39 14.23 -4.10
N TYR A 50 -1.24 14.85 -3.28
CA TYR A 50 -0.86 15.91 -2.37
C TYR A 50 -0.69 15.31 -0.98
N ILE A 51 0.46 15.57 -0.39
CA ILE A 51 0.85 15.09 0.93
C ILE A 51 1.12 16.33 1.78
N ALA A 52 0.35 16.52 2.85
CA ALA A 52 0.64 17.55 3.83
C ALA A 52 1.38 16.93 5.02
N ASP A 53 2.34 17.67 5.57
CA ASP A 53 3.00 17.31 6.82
C ASP A 53 2.46 18.14 8.01
N TYR A 54 2.94 17.83 9.21
CA TYR A 54 2.60 18.59 10.43
C TYR A 54 3.25 19.97 10.52
N SER A 55 4.25 20.26 9.68
CA SER A 55 4.89 21.58 9.60
C SER A 55 4.08 22.58 8.76
N GLY A 56 3.06 22.09 8.03
CA GLY A 56 2.27 22.88 7.09
C GLY A 56 2.85 22.90 5.67
N THR A 57 3.87 22.10 5.38
CA THR A 57 4.41 21.95 4.03
C THR A 57 3.56 20.95 3.25
N ILE A 58 3.27 21.29 1.98
CA ILE A 58 2.53 20.42 1.07
C ILE A 58 3.46 19.99 -0.05
N THR A 59 3.68 18.69 -0.16
CA THR A 59 4.45 18.07 -1.23
C THR A 59 3.51 17.49 -2.27
N ARG A 60 3.71 17.84 -3.55
CA ARG A 60 3.01 17.25 -4.68
C ARG A 60 3.90 16.20 -5.33
N THR A 61 3.39 14.99 -5.48
CA THR A 61 4.05 13.92 -6.24
C THR A 61 3.17 13.43 -7.39
N ALA A 62 3.78 13.01 -8.48
CA ALA A 62 3.05 12.40 -9.59
C ALA A 62 2.64 10.98 -9.19
N VAL A 63 1.38 10.62 -9.45
CA VAL A 63 0.90 9.25 -9.35
C VAL A 63 1.18 8.60 -10.69
N ALA A 64 2.15 7.69 -10.73
CA ALA A 64 2.33 6.87 -11.91
C ALA A 64 1.08 6.01 -12.07
N SER A 65 0.34 6.21 -13.17
CA SER A 65 -0.68 5.27 -13.61
C SER A 65 0.02 3.95 -13.87
N THR A 66 -0.05 3.05 -12.88
CA THR A 66 0.27 1.64 -13.06
C THR A 66 -0.79 1.10 -14.01
N ILE A 67 -0.52 1.20 -15.31
CA ILE A 67 -1.20 0.31 -16.25
C ILE A 67 -0.75 -1.07 -15.78
N VAL A 68 -1.65 -1.82 -15.15
CA VAL A 68 -1.39 -3.22 -14.82
C VAL A 68 -1.38 -3.98 -16.14
N SER A 69 -0.29 -3.83 -16.89
CA SER A 69 0.02 -4.71 -18.01
C SER A 69 0.46 -6.01 -17.35
N GLY A 70 -0.47 -6.95 -17.27
CA GLY A 70 -0.21 -8.26 -16.71
C GLY A 70 0.96 -8.90 -17.46
N THR A 71 2.15 -8.91 -16.87
CA THR A 71 3.28 -9.79 -17.22
C THR A 71 4.47 -9.70 -16.27
N GLU A 72 4.52 -8.75 -15.32
CA GLU A 72 5.62 -8.69 -14.32
C GLU A 72 5.31 -9.47 -13.01
N GLN A 73 4.41 -10.45 -13.07
CA GLN A 73 4.23 -11.43 -11.98
C GLN A 73 5.43 -12.41 -11.87
N LEU A 74 6.34 -12.46 -12.85
CA LEU A 74 7.37 -13.51 -12.94
C LEU A 74 8.77 -13.12 -12.43
N ALA A 75 9.07 -11.83 -12.19
CA ALA A 75 10.40 -11.41 -11.74
C ALA A 75 10.56 -11.37 -10.20
N LEU A 76 9.46 -11.22 -9.45
CA LEU A 76 9.46 -11.25 -7.97
C LEU A 76 9.23 -12.67 -7.40
N GLN A 77 8.76 -13.62 -8.20
CA GLN A 77 8.57 -15.02 -7.78
C GLN A 77 9.88 -15.80 -7.57
N ARG A 78 11.00 -15.38 -8.18
CA ARG A 78 12.29 -16.10 -8.05
C ARG A 78 13.23 -15.55 -6.97
N ARG A 79 12.80 -14.54 -6.20
CA ARG A 79 13.59 -13.99 -5.07
C ARG A 79 12.84 -13.96 -3.74
N GLY A 80 11.70 -14.65 -3.66
CA GLY A 80 10.94 -14.90 -2.44
C GLY A 80 10.77 -16.38 -2.13
N SER A 81 11.64 -17.24 -2.65
CA SER A 81 11.74 -18.65 -2.24
C SER A 81 12.50 -18.73 -0.91
N MET A 82 11.88 -18.36 0.20
CA MET A 82 12.32 -18.77 1.54
C MET A 82 11.18 -18.58 2.56
N GLN A 83 10.43 -19.67 2.75
CA GLN A 83 9.85 -20.10 4.03
C GLN A 83 9.32 -18.99 4.96
N TRP A 84 8.04 -18.64 4.81
CA TRP A 84 7.20 -18.51 6.00
C TRP A 84 6.37 -19.79 6.09
N PHE A 85 7.01 -20.86 6.58
CA PHE A 85 6.28 -21.97 7.14
C PHE A 85 5.46 -21.40 8.30
N SER A 86 4.14 -21.49 8.22
CA SER A 86 3.26 -21.35 9.37
C SER A 86 3.02 -22.75 9.93
N PRO A 87 3.80 -23.27 10.90
CA PRO A 87 3.36 -24.43 11.65
C PRO A 87 2.34 -23.96 12.69
N GLU A 88 1.11 -24.42 12.51
CA GLU A 88 0.24 -24.91 13.58
C GLU A 88 -0.15 -23.99 14.75
N LEU A 89 -1.23 -23.23 14.58
CA LEU A 89 -2.19 -23.00 15.67
C LEU A 89 -3.50 -23.76 15.39
N GLN A 90 -3.36 -25.07 15.18
CA GLN A 90 -4.47 -26.00 15.13
C GLN A 90 -4.30 -27.04 16.25
N GLN A 91 -4.42 -26.61 17.51
CA GLN A 91 -4.75 -27.45 18.66
C GLN A 91 -4.79 -26.62 19.96
N TYR A 92 -5.98 -26.16 20.35
CA TYR A 92 -6.32 -26.12 21.78
C TYR A 92 -7.85 -26.23 21.93
N ALA A 93 -8.33 -27.46 21.74
CA ALA A 93 -9.55 -27.91 22.36
C ALA A 93 -9.20 -29.18 23.15
N PRO A 94 -9.21 -29.14 24.48
CA PRO A 94 -9.50 -30.31 25.27
C PRO A 94 -10.99 -30.31 25.64
N ALA A 95 -11.60 -31.47 25.42
CA ALA A 95 -13.00 -31.78 25.62
C ALA A 95 -13.37 -32.01 27.11
N LEU A 96 -14.64 -31.73 27.42
CA LEU A 96 -15.58 -32.42 28.32
C LEU A 96 -15.08 -33.06 29.63
N ALA A 97 -15.68 -32.62 30.75
CA ALA A 97 -16.51 -33.45 31.64
C ALA A 97 -17.34 -32.55 32.57
#